data_AF-A0A7S4MMA4-F1
#
_entry.id   AF-A0A7S4MMA4-F1
#
_cell.length_a   1.000
_cell.length_b   1.000
_cell.length_c   1.000
_cell.angle_alpha   90.00
_cell.angle_beta   90.00
_cell.angle_gamma   90.00
#
_symmetry.space_group_name_H-M   'P 1'
#
loop_
_entity.id
_entity.type
_entity.pdbx_description
1 polymer ?
#
loop_
_entity_poly.entity_id
_entity_poly.type
_entity_poly.pdbx_seq_one_letter_code
_entity_poly.pdbx_strand_id
1 'polypeptide(L)'
;GYWKDVNNQRQFMEEARRKLRLREISDWHSVPASSVSKMGGHRLLRYYPTFLELLKAVYPEQQWNPLQRSQVPKNYWDDISHVRDWLDNIAKDLHIEQPHQWNNVTEKQIRKYPGAHRLLARYHGIYNLLQTCYPEHKWEELSRTQVPQSYWADIQNQRNFMHKLAGDLQIQQLDDWRRISRKTLLQHGAGSLLNLYPSNWELLKA
;
A
#
# COMPACT_ATOMS: atom_id res chain seq x y z
N GLY A 1 42.04 -6.03 -1.19
CA GLY A 1 41.41 -6.84 -0.13
C GLY A 1 40.33 -7.69 -0.76
N TYR A 2 40.24 -8.98 -0.43
CA TYR A 2 39.45 -9.98 -1.16
C TYR A 2 38.03 -9.52 -1.54
N TRP A 3 37.28 -8.95 -0.60
CA TRP A 3 35.90 -8.49 -0.81
C TRP A 3 35.74 -7.16 -1.55
N LYS A 4 36.82 -6.44 -1.88
CA LYS A 4 36.73 -5.21 -2.69
C LYS A 4 36.47 -5.50 -4.17
N ASP A 5 36.80 -6.70 -4.63
CA ASP A 5 36.62 -7.11 -6.03
C ASP A 5 35.28 -7.84 -6.18
N VAL A 6 34.40 -7.30 -7.02
CA VAL A 6 33.06 -7.87 -7.29
C VAL A 6 33.13 -9.29 -7.87
N ASN A 7 34.20 -9.64 -8.58
CA ASN A 7 34.37 -10.99 -9.12
C ASN A 7 34.57 -12.02 -8.00
N ASN A 8 35.35 -11.67 -6.96
CA ASN A 8 35.53 -12.52 -5.78
C ASN A 8 34.22 -12.65 -4.99
N GLN A 9 33.42 -11.58 -4.95
CA GLN A 9 32.09 -11.62 -4.34
C GLN A 9 31.17 -12.57 -5.12
N ARG A 10 31.15 -12.49 -6.46
CA ARG A 10 30.38 -13.38 -7.33
C ARG A 10 30.81 -14.83 -7.19
N GLN A 11 32.11 -15.11 -7.19
CA GLN A 11 32.60 -16.48 -7.00
C GLN A 11 32.15 -17.08 -5.67
N PHE A 12 32.27 -16.33 -4.58
CA PHE A 12 31.78 -16.77 -3.28
C PHE A 12 30.27 -17.01 -3.27
N MET A 13 29.48 -16.12 -3.90
CA MET A 13 28.04 -16.28 -4.02
C MET A 13 27.70 -17.53 -4.85
N GLU A 14 28.38 -17.80 -5.96
CA GLU A 14 28.16 -19.04 -6.73
C GLU A 14 28.48 -20.31 -5.94
N GLU A 15 29.56 -20.31 -5.15
CA GLU A 15 29.86 -21.42 -4.25
C GLU A 15 28.76 -21.62 -3.20
N ALA A 16 28.25 -20.52 -2.63
CA ALA A 16 27.17 -20.55 -1.67
C ALA A 16 25.87 -21.05 -2.29
N ARG A 17 25.55 -20.62 -3.53
CA ARG A 17 24.41 -21.08 -4.32
C ARG A 17 24.44 -22.59 -4.50
N ARG A 18 25.60 -23.15 -4.88
CA ARG A 18 25.81 -24.60 -5.05
C ARG A 18 25.65 -25.36 -3.73
N LYS A 19 26.23 -24.87 -2.65
CA LYS A 19 26.12 -25.49 -1.31
C LYS A 19 24.69 -25.49 -0.77
N LEU A 20 23.93 -24.43 -1.06
CA LEU A 20 22.50 -24.31 -0.72
C LEU A 20 21.57 -25.05 -1.70
N ARG A 21 22.13 -25.68 -2.75
CA ARG A 21 21.39 -26.42 -3.79
C ARG A 21 20.32 -25.57 -4.49
N LEU A 22 20.58 -24.28 -4.66
CA LEU A 22 19.70 -23.38 -5.40
C LEU A 22 19.86 -23.66 -6.90
N ARG A 23 18.75 -23.81 -7.61
CA ARG A 23 18.75 -24.20 -9.03
C ARG A 23 18.97 -22.98 -9.91
N GLU A 24 18.30 -21.89 -9.58
CA GLU A 24 18.33 -20.64 -10.33
C GLU A 24 19.01 -19.52 -9.52
N ILE A 25 19.41 -18.45 -10.20
CA ILE A 25 19.90 -17.23 -9.53
C ILE A 25 18.73 -16.59 -8.77
N SER A 26 17.54 -16.57 -9.36
CA SER A 26 16.30 -16.04 -8.78
C SER A 26 16.05 -16.59 -7.36
N ASP A 27 16.33 -17.86 -7.09
CA ASP A 27 16.13 -18.56 -5.81
C ASP A 27 16.75 -17.85 -4.59
N TRP A 28 17.76 -16.99 -4.80
CA TRP A 28 18.34 -16.16 -3.74
C TRP A 28 17.31 -15.28 -3.00
N HIS A 29 16.14 -15.02 -3.59
CA HIS A 29 15.03 -14.31 -2.93
C HIS A 29 14.58 -15.00 -1.63
N SER A 30 14.63 -16.34 -1.61
CA SER A 30 14.17 -17.16 -0.49
C SER A 30 15.21 -17.32 0.62
N VAL A 31 16.48 -17.03 0.32
CA VAL A 31 17.60 -17.27 1.23
C VAL A 31 17.77 -16.09 2.20
N PRO A 32 17.82 -16.33 3.52
CA PRO A 32 18.12 -15.27 4.47
C PRO A 32 19.62 -14.91 4.45
N ALA A 33 19.94 -13.63 4.66
CA ALA A 33 21.33 -13.16 4.73
C ALA A 33 22.17 -13.90 5.80
N SER A 34 21.52 -14.41 6.85
CA SER A 34 22.16 -15.21 7.90
C SER A 34 22.76 -16.52 7.36
N SER A 35 22.18 -17.13 6.32
CA SER A 35 22.77 -18.30 5.66
C SER A 35 24.12 -17.96 5.03
N VAL A 36 24.20 -16.82 4.33
CA VAL A 36 25.46 -16.33 3.74
C VAL A 36 26.49 -15.97 4.82
N SER A 37 26.03 -15.37 5.92
CA SER A 37 26.89 -15.06 7.07
C SER A 37 27.50 -16.33 7.69
N LYS A 38 26.70 -17.39 7.87
CA LYS A 38 27.15 -18.70 8.40
C LYS A 38 28.19 -19.38 7.52
N MET A 39 28.22 -19.07 6.22
CA MET A 39 29.16 -19.62 5.24
C MET A 39 30.45 -18.78 5.12
N GLY A 40 30.69 -17.84 6.04
CA GLY A 40 31.88 -16.99 6.05
C GLY A 40 31.69 -15.62 5.38
N GLY A 41 30.52 -15.35 4.79
CA GLY A 41 30.21 -14.11 4.07
C GLY A 41 29.92 -12.89 4.96
N HIS A 42 30.11 -12.98 6.27
CA HIS A 42 29.79 -11.88 7.20
C HIS A 42 30.51 -10.57 6.86
N ARG A 43 31.76 -10.62 6.36
CA ARG A 43 32.49 -9.42 5.92
C ARG A 43 31.93 -8.87 4.61
N LEU A 44 31.56 -9.73 3.67
CA LEU A 44 30.92 -9.34 2.42
C LEU A 44 29.62 -8.58 2.67
N LEU A 45 28.78 -9.09 3.57
CA LEU A 45 27.51 -8.46 3.93
C LEU A 45 27.67 -7.04 4.51
N ARG A 46 28.85 -6.67 5.03
CA ARG A 46 29.11 -5.30 5.53
C ARG A 46 29.43 -4.29 4.44
N TYR A 47 29.75 -4.74 3.21
CA TYR A 47 30.01 -3.82 2.09
C TYR A 47 28.71 -3.23 1.52
N TYR A 48 27.56 -3.82 1.84
CA TYR A 48 26.28 -3.45 1.26
C TYR A 48 25.28 -3.09 2.36
N PRO A 49 24.47 -2.02 2.18
CA PRO A 49 23.44 -1.66 3.14
C PRO A 49 22.40 -2.77 3.35
N THR A 50 22.11 -3.55 2.29
CA THR A 50 21.16 -4.67 2.35
C THR A 50 21.67 -5.87 1.55
N PHE A 51 21.11 -7.05 1.86
CA PHE A 51 21.43 -8.25 1.09
C PHE A 51 20.91 -8.19 -0.35
N LEU A 52 19.85 -7.42 -0.61
CA LEU A 52 19.36 -7.18 -1.96
C LEU A 52 20.38 -6.37 -2.79
N GLU A 53 21.00 -5.36 -2.21
CA GLU A 53 22.02 -4.56 -2.90
C GLU A 53 23.26 -5.40 -3.24
N LEU A 54 23.65 -6.33 -2.36
CA LEU A 54 24.67 -7.33 -2.70
C LEU A 54 24.25 -8.16 -3.92
N LEU A 55 23.01 -8.65 -3.98
CA LEU A 55 22.54 -9.44 -5.12
C LEU A 55 22.49 -8.64 -6.43
N LYS A 56 22.05 -7.38 -6.40
CA LYS A 56 22.07 -6.50 -7.58
C LYS A 56 23.49 -6.24 -8.09
N ALA A 57 24.44 -6.03 -7.18
CA ALA A 57 25.84 -5.81 -7.54
C ALA A 57 26.50 -7.07 -8.12
N VAL A 58 26.19 -8.23 -7.54
CA VAL A 58 26.78 -9.50 -7.94
C VAL A 58 26.10 -10.09 -9.17
N TYR A 59 24.79 -9.90 -9.33
CA TYR A 59 23.95 -10.43 -10.42
C TYR A 59 23.15 -9.31 -11.10
N PRO A 60 23.81 -8.36 -11.79
CA PRO A 60 23.13 -7.26 -12.47
C PRO A 60 22.22 -7.72 -13.61
N GLU A 61 22.45 -8.92 -14.15
CA GLU A 61 21.63 -9.55 -15.18
C GLU A 61 20.24 -10.00 -14.68
N GLN A 62 20.08 -10.19 -13.37
CA GLN A 62 18.82 -10.62 -12.77
C GLN A 62 17.98 -9.41 -12.36
N GLN A 63 16.74 -9.36 -12.84
CA GLN A 63 15.77 -8.40 -12.31
C GLN A 63 15.32 -8.84 -10.92
N TRP A 64 15.80 -8.12 -9.90
CA TRP A 64 15.44 -8.39 -8.51
C TRP A 64 14.24 -7.55 -8.10
N ASN A 65 13.12 -8.20 -7.81
CA ASN A 65 11.99 -7.54 -7.17
C ASN A 65 12.18 -7.58 -5.62
N PRO A 66 12.36 -6.43 -4.94
CA PRO A 66 12.55 -6.37 -3.49
C PRO A 66 11.46 -7.08 -2.69
N LEU A 67 10.26 -7.15 -3.27
CA LEU A 67 9.03 -7.66 -2.67
C LEU A 67 8.88 -9.18 -2.78
N GLN A 68 9.68 -9.83 -3.63
CA GLN A 68 9.72 -11.29 -3.75
C GLN A 68 10.54 -11.94 -2.63
N ARG A 69 11.29 -11.15 -1.85
CA ARG A 69 12.09 -11.69 -0.74
C ARG A 69 11.21 -12.02 0.45
N SER A 70 11.49 -13.16 1.08
CA SER A 70 10.84 -13.59 2.33
C SER A 70 11.06 -12.59 3.48
N GLN A 71 12.15 -11.81 3.42
CA GLN A 71 12.43 -10.71 4.34
C GLN A 71 12.75 -9.44 3.55
N VAL A 72 11.75 -8.57 3.44
CA VAL A 72 11.94 -7.18 3.02
C VAL A 72 12.92 -6.50 4.00
N PRO A 73 13.91 -5.71 3.54
CA PRO A 73 14.89 -5.06 4.40
C PRO A 73 14.25 -4.30 5.56
N LYS A 74 14.92 -4.28 6.72
CA LYS A 74 14.52 -3.46 7.86
C LYS A 74 14.47 -2.00 7.37
N ASN A 75 13.35 -1.32 7.59
CA ASN A 75 13.08 0.06 7.16
C ASN A 75 12.82 0.29 5.66
N TYR A 76 12.69 -0.76 4.83
CA TYR A 76 12.37 -0.59 3.40
C TYR A 76 11.11 0.26 3.19
N TRP A 77 10.07 0.00 4.00
CA TRP A 77 8.80 0.73 3.98
C TRP A 77 8.81 2.05 4.75
N ASP A 78 9.94 2.45 5.33
CA ASP A 78 10.10 3.79 5.92
C ASP A 78 10.39 4.83 4.84
N ASP A 79 10.95 4.40 3.71
CA ASP A 79 11.15 5.25 2.54
C ASP A 79 9.86 5.33 1.73
N ILE A 80 9.30 6.53 1.64
CA ILE A 80 8.05 6.79 0.93
C ILE A 80 8.17 6.52 -0.59
N SER A 81 9.37 6.60 -1.16
CA SER A 81 9.60 6.27 -2.57
C SER A 81 9.31 4.80 -2.87
N HIS A 82 9.75 3.89 -2.00
CA HIS A 82 9.45 2.46 -2.14
C HIS A 82 7.95 2.14 -1.96
N VAL A 83 7.25 2.93 -1.13
CA VAL A 83 5.80 2.79 -0.96
C VAL A 83 5.07 3.30 -2.22
N ARG A 84 5.52 4.41 -2.81
CA ARG A 84 5.00 4.92 -4.10
C ARG A 84 5.23 3.92 -5.23
N ASP A 85 6.44 3.40 -5.38
CA ASP A 85 6.74 2.37 -6.40
C ASP A 85 5.84 1.14 -6.24
N TRP A 86 5.56 0.74 -5.00
CA TRP A 86 4.63 -0.35 -4.72
C TRP A 86 3.20 -0.02 -5.15
N LEU A 87 2.70 1.18 -4.84
CA LEU A 87 1.38 1.66 -5.26
C LEU A 87 1.28 1.79 -6.78
N ASP A 88 2.31 2.30 -7.44
CA ASP A 88 2.35 2.47 -8.90
C ASP A 88 2.33 1.11 -9.62
N ASN A 89 3.00 0.10 -9.06
CA ASN A 89 2.93 -1.27 -9.61
C ASN A 89 1.54 -1.87 -9.46
N ILE A 90 0.87 -1.66 -8.32
CA ILE A 90 -0.53 -2.08 -8.14
C ILE A 90 -1.44 -1.34 -9.12
N ALA A 91 -1.23 -0.04 -9.30
CA ALA A 91 -2.02 0.76 -10.23
C ALA A 91 -1.91 0.21 -11.66
N LYS A 92 -0.70 -0.14 -12.10
CA LYS A 92 -0.47 -0.76 -13.42
C LYS A 92 -1.19 -2.11 -13.54
N ASP A 93 -1.04 -2.98 -12.55
CA ASP A 93 -1.64 -4.32 -12.56
C ASP A 93 -3.18 -4.29 -12.50
N LEU A 94 -3.76 -3.25 -11.89
CA LEU A 94 -5.20 -3.05 -11.79
C LEU A 94 -5.76 -2.09 -12.86
N HIS A 95 -4.93 -1.64 -13.81
CA HIS A 95 -5.30 -0.67 -14.86
C HIS A 95 -5.94 0.62 -14.30
N ILE A 96 -5.33 1.16 -13.25
CA ILE A 96 -5.70 2.41 -12.61
C ILE A 96 -4.88 3.53 -13.27
N GLU A 97 -5.55 4.37 -14.04
CA GLU A 97 -4.96 5.51 -14.75
C GLU A 97 -5.24 6.84 -14.03
N GLN A 98 -6.29 6.88 -13.21
CA GLN A 98 -6.79 8.09 -12.56
C GLN A 98 -6.93 7.88 -11.05
N PRO A 99 -6.61 8.88 -10.20
CA PRO A 99 -6.69 8.75 -8.75
C PRO A 99 -8.06 8.28 -8.23
N HIS A 100 -9.16 8.75 -8.83
CA HIS A 100 -10.51 8.37 -8.39
C HIS A 100 -10.83 6.88 -8.59
N GLN A 101 -10.12 6.16 -9.48
CA GLN A 101 -10.35 4.73 -9.72
C GLN A 101 -9.91 3.85 -8.55
N TRP A 102 -9.05 4.36 -7.65
CA TRP A 102 -8.71 3.69 -6.40
C TRP A 102 -9.95 3.41 -5.52
N ASN A 103 -11.07 4.12 -5.73
CA ASN A 103 -12.36 3.84 -5.10
C ASN A 103 -12.88 2.42 -5.32
N ASN A 104 -12.59 1.87 -6.49
CA ASN A 104 -13.10 0.58 -6.91
C ASN A 104 -12.20 -0.57 -6.44
N VAL A 105 -11.06 -0.24 -5.82
CA VAL A 105 -10.08 -1.21 -5.36
C VAL A 105 -10.43 -1.66 -3.94
N THR A 106 -10.83 -2.92 -3.83
CA THR A 106 -11.11 -3.53 -2.53
C THR A 106 -9.82 -3.87 -1.79
N GLU A 107 -9.88 -3.85 -0.46
CA GLU A 107 -8.76 -4.32 0.37
C GLU A 107 -8.35 -5.77 0.05
N LYS A 108 -9.32 -6.61 -0.35
CA LYS A 108 -9.07 -7.99 -0.79
C LYS A 108 -8.20 -8.04 -2.06
N GLN A 109 -8.36 -7.10 -2.99
CA GLN A 109 -7.48 -6.98 -4.16
C GLN A 109 -6.07 -6.56 -3.73
N ILE A 110 -5.95 -5.55 -2.86
CA ILE A 110 -4.66 -5.06 -2.34
C ILE A 110 -3.91 -6.16 -1.59
N ARG A 111 -4.59 -6.97 -0.76
CA ARG A 111 -3.97 -8.01 0.07
C ARG A 111 -3.29 -9.14 -0.71
N LYS A 112 -3.53 -9.24 -2.03
CA LYS A 112 -2.82 -10.18 -2.91
C LYS A 112 -1.37 -9.77 -3.16
N TYR A 113 -1.04 -8.49 -2.97
CA TYR A 113 0.28 -7.96 -3.26
C TYR A 113 1.23 -8.14 -2.07
N PRO A 114 2.48 -8.58 -2.29
CA PRO A 114 3.45 -8.70 -1.22
C PRO A 114 3.68 -7.36 -0.52
N GLY A 115 3.78 -7.36 0.81
CA GLY A 115 3.93 -6.13 1.61
C GLY A 115 2.61 -5.47 2.03
N ALA A 116 1.49 -5.78 1.37
CA ALA A 116 0.17 -5.20 1.65
C ALA A 116 -0.21 -5.28 3.13
N HIS A 117 -0.05 -6.45 3.75
CA HIS A 117 -0.43 -6.66 5.15
C HIS A 117 0.31 -5.69 6.10
N ARG A 118 1.61 -5.45 5.88
CA ARG A 118 2.42 -4.55 6.73
C ARG A 118 2.06 -3.09 6.48
N LEU A 119 1.89 -2.69 5.21
CA LEU A 119 1.56 -1.31 4.85
C LEU A 119 0.15 -0.93 5.33
N LEU A 120 -0.85 -1.79 5.07
CA LEU A 120 -2.22 -1.53 5.51
C LEU A 120 -2.31 -1.44 7.04
N ALA A 121 -1.57 -2.26 7.78
CA ALA A 121 -1.51 -2.17 9.23
C ALA A 121 -0.84 -0.89 9.71
N ARG A 122 0.28 -0.48 9.09
CA ARG A 122 1.04 0.72 9.46
C ARG A 122 0.28 2.01 9.21
N TYR A 123 -0.39 2.12 8.06
CA TYR A 123 -1.10 3.33 7.67
C TYR A 123 -2.59 3.30 8.04
N HIS A 124 -3.06 2.22 8.65
CA HIS A 124 -4.47 2.02 9.02
C HIS A 124 -5.42 2.06 7.82
N GLY A 125 -5.00 1.45 6.70
CA GLY A 125 -5.79 1.30 5.48
C GLY A 125 -5.19 1.94 4.24
N ILE A 126 -5.78 1.62 3.08
CA ILE A 126 -5.32 2.07 1.75
C ILE A 126 -5.52 3.57 1.54
N TYR A 127 -6.57 4.15 2.12
CA TYR A 127 -6.88 5.57 1.97
C TYR A 127 -5.79 6.46 2.58
N ASN A 128 -5.45 6.23 3.85
CA ASN A 128 -4.39 6.96 4.55
C ASN A 128 -3.02 6.74 3.87
N LEU A 129 -2.79 5.53 3.35
CA LEU A 129 -1.60 5.21 2.57
C LEU A 129 -1.50 6.10 1.31
N LEU A 130 -2.57 6.19 0.53
CA LEU A 130 -2.65 7.02 -0.68
C LEU A 130 -2.53 8.52 -0.35
N GLN A 131 -3.18 9.01 0.70
CA GLN A 131 -3.05 10.40 1.13
C GLN A 131 -1.63 10.75 1.56
N THR A 132 -0.97 9.85 2.29
CA THR A 132 0.41 10.07 2.73
C THR A 132 1.36 10.03 1.54
N CYS A 133 1.16 9.09 0.63
CA CYS A 133 2.05 8.90 -0.52
C CYS A 133 1.82 9.92 -1.60
N TYR A 134 0.61 10.44 -1.82
CA TYR A 134 0.33 11.42 -2.86
C TYR A 134 -0.50 12.58 -2.27
N PRO A 135 0.10 13.42 -1.41
CA PRO A 135 -0.58 14.58 -0.83
C PRO A 135 -1.01 15.61 -1.88
N GLU A 136 -0.41 15.57 -3.08
CA GLU A 136 -0.78 16.38 -4.24
C GLU A 136 -2.17 16.07 -4.81
N HIS A 137 -2.73 14.88 -4.51
CA HIS A 137 -4.05 14.47 -4.99
C HIS A 137 -5.14 14.74 -3.96
N LYS A 138 -6.27 15.29 -4.42
CA LYS A 138 -7.47 15.45 -3.60
C LYS A 138 -8.22 14.13 -3.50
N TRP A 139 -7.90 13.36 -2.46
CA TRP A 139 -8.53 12.06 -2.20
C TRP A 139 -9.96 12.16 -1.62
N GLU A 140 -10.52 13.36 -1.49
CA GLU A 140 -11.91 13.63 -1.00
C GLU A 140 -13.01 12.95 -1.84
N GLU A 141 -12.67 12.47 -3.03
CA GLU A 141 -13.55 11.68 -3.90
C GLU A 141 -13.53 10.18 -3.60
N LEU A 142 -12.62 9.70 -2.74
CA LEU A 142 -12.53 8.28 -2.41
C LEU A 142 -13.62 7.77 -1.43
N SER A 143 -14.58 8.62 -1.12
CA SER A 143 -15.60 8.40 -0.09
C SER A 143 -16.98 8.38 -0.73
N ARG A 144 -17.33 7.27 -1.39
CA ARG A 144 -18.74 6.98 -1.69
C ARG A 144 -19.15 5.53 -1.42
N THR A 145 -18.24 4.56 -1.25
CA THR A 145 -18.68 3.16 -1.08
C THR A 145 -17.89 2.31 -0.07
N GLN A 146 -16.69 2.70 0.36
CA GLN A 146 -15.84 1.85 1.22
C GLN A 146 -15.02 2.65 2.23
N VAL A 147 -15.67 3.52 3.01
CA VAL A 147 -14.98 4.15 4.14
C VAL A 147 -14.76 3.15 5.29
N PRO A 148 -13.62 3.22 6.01
CA PRO A 148 -13.35 2.39 7.19
C PRO A 148 -14.50 2.44 8.20
N GLN A 149 -14.69 1.38 8.99
CA GLN A 149 -15.80 1.28 9.95
C GLN A 149 -15.85 2.45 10.96
N SER A 150 -14.71 3.09 11.23
CA SER A 150 -14.59 4.26 12.12
C SER A 150 -14.72 5.61 11.42
N TYR A 151 -14.76 5.69 10.08
CA TYR A 151 -14.77 6.97 9.36
C TYR A 151 -15.98 7.84 9.71
N TRP A 152 -17.16 7.23 9.80
CA TRP A 152 -18.38 7.91 10.20
C TRP A 152 -18.49 8.14 11.71
N ALA A 153 -17.59 7.58 12.53
CA ALA A 153 -17.56 7.89 13.96
C ALA A 153 -17.09 9.34 14.22
N ASP A 154 -16.38 9.95 13.25
CA ASP A 154 -16.00 11.36 13.30
C ASP A 154 -17.12 12.25 12.75
N ILE A 155 -17.66 13.13 13.60
CA ILE A 155 -18.73 14.06 13.25
C ILE A 155 -18.32 15.04 12.13
N GLN A 156 -17.03 15.38 12.02
CA GLN A 156 -16.55 16.29 10.98
C GLN A 156 -16.67 15.65 9.59
N ASN A 157 -16.43 14.33 9.49
CA ASN A 157 -16.59 13.59 8.24
C ASN A 157 -18.05 13.54 7.81
N GLN A 158 -18.98 13.42 8.76
CA GLN A 158 -20.42 13.48 8.49
C GLN A 158 -20.82 14.87 7.97
N ARG A 159 -20.36 15.94 8.61
CA ARG A 159 -20.64 17.32 8.20
C ARG A 159 -20.11 17.63 6.80
N ASN A 160 -18.87 17.22 6.51
CA ASN A 160 -18.27 17.42 5.20
C ASN A 160 -19.07 16.69 4.10
N PHE A 161 -19.52 15.46 4.37
CA PHE A 161 -20.39 14.72 3.46
C PHE A 161 -21.71 15.45 3.21
N MET A 162 -22.39 15.89 4.27
CA MET A 162 -23.67 16.58 4.16
C MET A 162 -23.54 17.91 3.42
N HIS A 163 -22.45 18.66 3.65
CA HIS A 163 -22.17 19.92 2.94
C HIS A 163 -21.93 19.69 1.45
N LYS A 164 -21.14 18.67 1.08
CA LYS A 164 -20.90 18.30 -0.32
C LYS A 164 -22.20 17.84 -1.00
N LEU A 165 -22.99 17.02 -0.31
CA LEU A 165 -24.26 16.52 -0.82
C LEU A 165 -25.27 17.66 -1.03
N ALA A 166 -25.28 18.67 -0.16
CA ALA A 166 -26.09 19.87 -0.34
C ALA A 166 -25.74 20.60 -1.64
N GLY A 167 -24.44 20.72 -1.95
CA GLY A 167 -23.96 21.28 -3.22
C GLY A 167 -24.39 20.44 -4.42
N ASP A 168 -24.16 19.12 -4.37
CA ASP A 168 -24.48 18.18 -5.45
C ASP A 168 -25.99 18.16 -5.77
N LEU A 169 -26.85 18.31 -4.76
CA LEU A 169 -28.31 18.28 -4.89
C LEU A 169 -28.96 19.66 -4.91
N GLN A 170 -28.15 20.72 -4.97
CA GLN A 170 -28.61 22.12 -4.98
C GLN A 170 -29.60 22.45 -3.85
N ILE A 171 -29.36 21.89 -2.66
CA ILE A 171 -30.15 22.16 -1.46
C ILE A 171 -29.83 23.58 -1.00
N GLN A 172 -30.85 24.42 -0.90
CA GLN A 172 -30.70 25.82 -0.49
C GLN A 172 -31.23 26.05 0.92
N GLN A 173 -32.18 25.24 1.37
CA GLN A 173 -32.88 25.42 2.64
C GLN A 173 -32.99 24.10 3.41
N LEU A 174 -33.16 24.20 4.72
CA LEU A 174 -33.28 23.02 5.59
C LEU A 174 -34.45 22.12 5.17
N ASP A 175 -35.50 22.70 4.59
CA ASP A 175 -36.67 21.95 4.12
C ASP A 175 -36.44 21.17 2.81
N ASP A 176 -35.39 21.48 2.04
CA ASP A 176 -35.06 20.71 0.83
C ASP A 176 -34.57 19.31 1.19
N TRP A 177 -33.94 19.15 2.35
CA TRP A 177 -33.55 17.84 2.88
C TRP A 177 -34.74 16.91 3.12
N ARG A 178 -35.94 17.45 3.36
CA ARG A 178 -37.17 16.66 3.54
C ARG A 178 -37.55 15.87 2.29
N ARG A 179 -37.12 16.35 1.12
CA ARG A 179 -37.44 15.77 -0.19
C ARG A 179 -36.45 14.68 -0.59
N ILE A 180 -35.36 14.52 0.17
CA ILE A 180 -34.32 13.54 -0.12
C ILE A 180 -34.71 12.17 0.44
N SER A 181 -34.84 11.22 -0.47
CA SER A 181 -35.12 9.84 -0.11
C SER A 181 -33.89 9.13 0.44
N ARG A 182 -34.09 8.11 1.28
CA ARG A 182 -33.01 7.19 1.70
C ARG A 182 -32.30 6.57 0.49
N LYS A 183 -33.01 6.33 -0.61
CA LYS A 183 -32.45 5.83 -1.86
C LYS A 183 -31.44 6.81 -2.46
N THR A 184 -31.74 8.10 -2.46
CA THR A 184 -30.83 9.17 -2.91
C THR A 184 -29.58 9.21 -2.03
N LEU A 185 -29.73 9.14 -0.70
CA LEU A 185 -28.59 9.08 0.22
C LEU A 185 -27.69 7.86 -0.04
N LEU A 186 -28.29 6.69 -0.28
CA LEU A 186 -27.57 5.46 -0.62
C LEU A 186 -26.82 5.59 -1.96
N GLN A 187 -27.45 6.19 -2.98
CA GLN A 187 -26.82 6.45 -4.28
C GLN A 187 -25.62 7.40 -4.19
N HIS A 188 -25.61 8.31 -3.22
CA HIS A 188 -24.51 9.22 -2.95
C HIS A 188 -23.49 8.69 -1.93
N GLY A 189 -23.65 7.45 -1.45
CA GLY A 189 -22.65 6.78 -0.64
C GLY A 189 -22.82 6.86 0.87
N ALA A 190 -24.00 7.27 1.35
CA ALA A 190 -24.31 7.33 2.78
C ALA A 190 -24.60 5.95 3.41
N GLY A 191 -24.30 4.82 2.74
CA GLY A 191 -24.70 3.48 3.18
C GLY A 191 -24.33 3.15 4.62
N SER A 192 -23.05 3.33 4.98
CA SER A 192 -22.57 3.08 6.34
C SER A 192 -22.93 4.20 7.32
N LEU A 193 -23.10 5.44 6.83
CA LEU A 193 -23.54 6.60 7.63
C LEU A 193 -24.97 6.40 8.14
N LEU A 194 -25.85 5.90 7.29
CA LEU A 194 -27.25 5.61 7.59
C LEU A 194 -27.47 4.49 8.61
N ASN A 195 -26.41 3.74 8.97
CA ASN A 195 -26.45 2.74 10.03
C ASN A 195 -26.17 3.34 11.41
N LEU A 196 -25.57 4.53 11.49
CA LEU A 196 -25.31 5.21 12.76
C LEU A 196 -26.54 5.93 13.32
N TYR A 197 -27.53 6.20 12.45
CA TYR A 197 -28.71 6.97 12.79
C TYR A 197 -29.98 6.13 12.62
N PRO A 198 -30.90 6.14 13.61
CA PRO A 198 -32.17 5.41 13.52
C PRO A 198 -33.05 5.87 12.36
N SER A 199 -32.90 7.11 11.91
CA SER A 199 -33.62 7.66 10.77
C SER A 199 -32.81 8.75 10.06
N ASN A 200 -33.19 9.04 8.81
CA ASN A 200 -32.61 10.15 8.04
C ASN A 200 -32.77 11.50 8.76
N TRP A 201 -33.80 11.65 9.60
CA TRP A 201 -34.05 12.87 10.36
C TRP A 201 -33.09 13.06 11.53
N GLU A 202 -32.70 11.96 12.17
CA GLU A 202 -31.72 12.02 13.26
C GLU A 202 -30.32 12.35 12.75
N LEU A 203 -29.98 11.95 11.51
CA LEU A 203 -28.77 12.38 10.83
C LEU A 203 -28.72 13.91 10.62
N LEU A 204 -29.85 14.56 10.35
CA LEU A 204 -29.92 16.00 10.12
C LEU A 204 -29.85 16.84 11.41
N LYS A 205 -29.92 16.21 12.59
CA LYS A 205 -29.89 16.87 13.90
C LYS A 205 -28.52 16.81 14.60
N ALA A 206 -27.57 16.04 14.06
CA ALA A 206 -26.21 15.84 14.60
C ALA A 206 -25.21 16.91 14.11
#